data_AF-A0A7M3YCA8-F1
#
_entry.id   AF-A0A7M3YCA8-F1
#
_cell.length_a   1.000
_cell.length_b   1.000
_cell.length_c   1.000
_cell.angle_alpha   90.00
_cell.angle_beta   90.00
_cell.angle_gamma   90.00
#
_symmetry.space_group_name_H-M   'P 1'
#
loop_
_entity.id
_entity.type
_entity.pdbx_description
1 polymer ?
#
loop_
_entity_poly.entity_id
_entity_poly.type
_entity_poly.pdbx_seq_one_letter_code
_entity_poly.pdbx_strand_id
1 'polypeptide(L)' 'MIYLRRFVIVGTRAMAKGKLPLNDLAGGAGRMDVLIRALMSSILTSHGIRKDVEFTMVLLGGPGPARRIKFVSNELKG' A
#
# COMPACT_ATOMS: atom_id res chain seq x y z
N MET A 1 -3.66 16.69 21.33
CA MET A 1 -2.50 15.80 21.04
C MET A 1 -2.85 14.98 19.82
N ILE A 2 -2.15 15.19 18.70
CA ILE A 2 -2.36 14.41 17.47
C ILE A 2 -1.42 13.20 17.57
N TYR A 3 -1.97 11.99 17.52
CA TYR A 3 -1.17 10.76 17.61
C TYR A 3 -0.93 10.19 16.22
N LEU A 4 0.28 9.67 16.00
CA LEU A 4 0.62 8.97 14.77
C LEU A 4 -0.15 7.65 14.67
N ARG A 5 -0.84 7.44 13.54
CA ARG A 5 -1.58 6.21 13.24
C ARG A 5 -0.79 5.35 12.27
N ARG A 6 -0.50 4.11 12.64
CA ARG A 6 0.29 3.18 11.82
C ARG A 6 -0.54 1.98 11.41
N PHE A 7 -0.57 1.70 10.11
CA PHE A 7 -1.22 0.53 9.54
C PHE A 7 -0.19 -0.33 8.82
N VAL A 8 -0.24 -1.64 9.06
CA VAL A 8 0.55 -2.63 8.34
C VAL A 8 -0.41 -3.63 7.72
N ILE A 9 -0.33 -3.81 6.41
CA ILE A 9 -1.10 -4.85 5.71
C ILE A 9 -0.14 -5.80 4.99
N VAL A 10 -0.34 -7.09 5.22
CA VAL A 10 0.47 -8.16 4.64
C VAL A 10 -0.26 -8.74 3.43
N GLY A 11 0.26 -8.47 2.24
CA GLY A 11 -0.17 -9.10 1.01
C GLY A 11 0.59 -10.40 0.78
N THR A 12 0.02 -11.52 1.25
CA THR A 12 0.63 -12.86 1.12
C THR A 12 0.86 -13.28 -0.32
N ARG A 13 0.02 -12.80 -1.25
CA ARG A 13 0.12 -13.07 -2.70
C ARG A 13 0.56 -11.87 -3.51
N ALA A 14 0.65 -10.68 -2.91
CA ALA A 14 0.91 -9.45 -3.64
C ALA A 14 2.34 -9.43 -4.19
N MET A 15 2.49 -9.14 -5.48
CA MET A 15 3.76 -9.24 -6.19
C MET A 15 4.83 -8.30 -5.61
N ALA A 16 5.96 -8.85 -5.18
CA ALA A 16 7.11 -8.12 -4.64
C ALA A 16 8.11 -7.66 -5.71
N LYS A 17 8.10 -8.29 -6.90
CA LYS A 17 8.96 -7.97 -8.05
C LYS A 17 8.25 -8.29 -9.36
N GLY A 18 8.74 -7.70 -10.45
CA GLY A 18 8.27 -7.93 -11.82
C GLY A 18 7.42 -6.79 -12.35
N LYS A 19 6.90 -6.95 -13.58
CA LYS A 19 5.99 -5.99 -14.18
C LYS A 19 4.61 -6.14 -13.54
N LEU A 20 4.12 -5.08 -12.90
CA LEU A 20 2.78 -5.07 -12.29
C LEU A 20 1.71 -5.08 -13.40
N PRO A 21 0.83 -6.10 -13.46
CA PRO A 21 -0.24 -6.14 -14.45
C PRO A 21 -1.36 -5.17 -14.07
N LEU A 22 -1.34 -3.95 -14.62
CA LEU A 22 -2.29 -2.89 -14.30
C LEU A 22 -3.74 -3.24 -14.68
N ASN A 23 -3.92 -4.09 -15.70
CA ASN A 23 -5.22 -4.59 -16.14
C ASN A 23 -5.72 -5.81 -15.33
N ASP A 24 -4.92 -6.34 -14.39
CA ASP A 24 -5.28 -7.50 -13.57
C ASP A 24 -4.69 -7.41 -12.15
N LEU A 25 -5.09 -6.36 -11.43
CA LEU A 25 -4.62 -6.11 -10.06
C LEU A 25 -5.17 -7.11 -9.03
N ALA A 26 -6.33 -7.70 -9.32
CA ALA A 26 -7.03 -8.62 -8.42
C ALA A 26 -6.49 -10.06 -8.53
N GLY A 27 -6.26 -10.53 -9.75
CA GLY A 27 -5.73 -11.87 -10.05
C GLY A 27 -4.21 -11.85 -10.12
N GLY A 28 -3.68 -11.49 -11.29
CA GLY A 28 -2.27 -11.54 -11.65
C GLY A 28 -1.34 -10.77 -10.71
N ALA A 29 -1.77 -9.62 -10.19
CA ALA A 29 -0.97 -8.87 -9.22
C ALA A 29 -1.08 -9.36 -7.76
N GLY A 30 -1.89 -10.38 -7.51
CA GLY A 30 -2.03 -11.00 -6.19
C GLY A 30 -2.75 -10.13 -5.17
N ARG A 31 -3.95 -9.66 -5.52
CA ARG A 31 -4.79 -8.78 -4.69
C ARG A 31 -4.15 -7.42 -4.36
N MET A 32 -3.37 -6.89 -5.30
CA MET A 32 -2.80 -5.54 -5.17
C MET A 32 -3.90 -4.48 -5.10
N ASP A 33 -5.03 -4.72 -5.76
CA ASP A 33 -6.24 -3.88 -5.68
C ASP A 33 -6.72 -3.65 -4.24
N VAL A 34 -6.64 -4.67 -3.38
CA VAL A 34 -6.99 -4.57 -1.94
C VAL A 34 -5.98 -3.70 -1.19
N LEU A 35 -4.68 -3.89 -1.43
CA LEU A 35 -3.63 -3.10 -0.78
C LEU A 35 -3.71 -1.62 -1.16
N ILE A 36 -3.97 -1.33 -2.44
CA ILE A 36 -4.17 0.03 -2.93
C ILE A 36 -5.41 0.65 -2.27
N ARG A 37 -6.55 -0.06 -2.22
CA ARG A 37 -7.75 0.47 -1.55
C ARG A 37 -7.52 0.74 -0.07
N ALA A 38 -6.77 -0.11 0.63
CA ALA A 38 -6.43 0.12 2.02
C ALA A 38 -5.50 1.34 2.21
N LEU A 39 -4.49 1.49 1.35
CA LEU A 39 -3.63 2.68 1.32
C LEU A 39 -4.49 3.94 1.15
N MET A 40 -5.35 3.97 0.13
CA MET A 40 -6.22 5.11 -0.18
C MET A 40 -7.15 5.43 0.99
N SER A 41 -7.83 4.43 1.55
CA SER A 41 -8.73 4.61 2.70
C SER A 41 -8.00 5.11 3.96
N SER A 42 -6.74 4.69 4.15
CA SER A 42 -5.95 5.10 5.31
C SER A 42 -5.45 6.55 5.22
N ILE A 43 -5.19 7.07 4.01
CA ILE A 43 -4.52 8.36 3.81
C ILE A 43 -5.46 9.45 3.29
N LEU A 44 -6.37 9.13 2.37
CA LEU A 44 -7.19 10.14 1.68
C LEU A 44 -8.40 10.59 2.50
N THR A 45 -8.78 11.84 2.28
CA THR A 45 -10.01 12.48 2.74
C THR A 45 -10.65 13.19 1.54
N SER A 46 -11.86 13.73 1.70
CA SER A 46 -12.56 14.41 0.60
C SER A 46 -11.80 15.62 0.03
N HIS A 47 -11.02 16.33 0.86
CA HIS A 47 -10.33 17.57 0.48
C HIS A 47 -8.83 17.54 0.79
N GLY A 48 -8.22 16.35 0.81
CA GLY A 48 -6.78 16.24 1.02
C GLY A 48 -6.34 14.93 1.65
N ILE A 49 -5.24 14.99 2.40
CA ILE A 49 -4.53 13.85 2.96
C ILE A 49 -4.40 14.01 4.47
N ARG A 50 -4.69 12.94 5.24
CA ARG A 50 -4.38 12.87 6.68
C ARG A 50 -2.87 13.05 6.89
N LYS A 51 -2.45 13.91 7.80
CA LYS A 51 -1.02 14.26 8.01
C LYS A 51 -0.30 13.40 9.05
N ASP A 52 -1.02 12.53 9.73
CA ASP A 52 -0.60 11.74 10.88
C ASP A 52 -0.76 10.23 10.63
N VAL A 53 -0.50 9.78 9.39
CA VAL A 53 -0.65 8.37 8.99
C VAL A 53 0.64 7.82 8.37
N GLU A 54 1.04 6.65 8.84
CA GLU A 54 1.99 5.79 8.12
C GLU A 54 1.29 4.51 7.69
N PHE A 55 1.39 4.20 6.41
CA PHE A 55 0.86 2.95 5.85
C PHE A 55 2.02 2.11 5.31
N THR A 56 2.08 0.85 5.71
CA THR A 56 3.09 -0.09 5.22
C THR A 56 2.40 -1.30 4.59
N MET A 57 2.75 -1.60 3.34
CA MET A 57 2.42 -2.88 2.73
C MET A 57 3.63 -3.80 2.70
N VAL A 58 3.44 -5.05 3.13
CA VAL A 58 4.41 -6.13 3.02
C VAL A 58 3.99 -7.04 1.87
N LEU A 59 4.84 -7.17 0.87
CA LEU A 59 4.61 -7.92 -0.36
C LEU A 59 5.39 -9.23 -0.28
N LEU A 60 4.67 -10.35 -0.23
CA LEU A 60 5.27 -11.69 -0.06
C LEU A 60 5.09 -12.60 -1.28
N GLY A 61 4.34 -12.15 -2.29
CA GLY A 61 4.06 -12.94 -3.48
C GLY A 61 4.91 -12.56 -4.69
N GLY A 62 4.70 -13.28 -5.79
CA GLY A 62 5.43 -13.09 -7.03
C GLY A 62 6.89 -13.55 -6.94
N PRO A 63 7.69 -13.29 -8.00
CA PRO A 63 9.09 -13.69 -8.03
C PRO A 63 9.96 -12.81 -7.11
N GLY A 64 11.09 -13.34 -6.67
CA GLY A 64 12.10 -12.59 -5.93
C GLY A 64 11.82 -12.46 -4.41
N PRO A 65 12.63 -11.65 -3.71
CA PRO A 65 12.54 -11.54 -2.26
C PRO A 65 11.33 -10.71 -1.83
N ALA A 66 10.86 -10.95 -0.61
CA ALA A 66 9.85 -10.13 0.04
C ALA A 66 10.23 -8.65 0.03
N ARG A 67 9.23 -7.78 -0.14
CA ARG A 67 9.42 -6.32 -0.18
C ARG A 67 8.49 -5.63 0.79
N ARG A 68 8.96 -4.53 1.37
CA ARG A 68 8.16 -3.63 2.19
C ARG A 68 8.13 -2.25 1.55
N ILE A 69 6.95 -1.67 1.41
CA ILE A 69 6.76 -0.29 0.93
C ILE A 69 6.05 0.49 2.02
N LYS A 70 6.69 1.57 2.48
CA LYS A 70 6.16 2.48 3.50
C LYS A 70 5.77 3.80 2.85
N PHE A 71 4.58 4.28 3.18
CA PHE A 71 4.04 5.58 2.80
C PHE A 71 3.94 6.43 4.07
N VAL A 72 4.60 7.59 4.07
CA VAL A 72 4.52 8.59 5.14
C VAL A 72 3.68 9.74 4.64
N SER A 73 2.46 9.88 5.16
CA SER A 73 1.45 10.74 4.53
C SER A 73 1.83 12.22 4.46
N ASN A 74 2.66 12.71 5.39
CA ASN A 74 3.14 14.09 5.39
C ASN A 74 4.28 14.36 4.40
N GLU A 75 4.88 13.31 3.83
CA GLU A 75 5.98 13.40 2.86
C GLU A 75 5.52 13.09 1.43
N LEU A 76 4.28 12.61 1.25
CA LEU A 76 3.73 12.27 -0.06
C LEU A 76 3.57 13.51 -0.94
N LYS A 77 4.01 13.38 -2.19
CA LYS A 77 3.91 14.36 -3.27
C LYS A 77 3.44 13.65 -4.54
N GLY A 78 2.77 14.36 -5.43
CA GLY A 78 2.26 13.86 -6.71
C GLY A 78 2.36 14.94 -7.77
#